data_AF-A0A9P0BY85-F1
#
_entry.id   AF-A0A9P0BY85-F1
#
_cell.length_a   1.000
_cell.length_b   1.000
_cell.length_c   1.000
_cell.angle_alpha   90.00
_cell.angle_beta   90.00
_cell.angle_gamma   90.00
#
_symmetry.space_group_name_H-M   'P 1'
#
loop_
_entity.id
_entity.type
_entity.pdbx_description
1 polymer ?
#
loop_
_entity_poly.entity_id
_entity_poly.type
_entity_poly.pdbx_seq_one_letter_code
_entity_poly.pdbx_strand_id
1 'polypeptide(L)'
;MFRLVVLFAAVALAAGEVPQVYQKCNVNADLPVSASVSGCNQAPCLLPQGQDFALTINFNTPSEVSSMRTQATLFLKLNQMFLPLPYPLGDNEVTCNHLTSGQCPAAPGDNLQQVLRIPVESVFPVGVESDIEVRVVDEQRNSLVCLRVPVKVVGPVEA
;
A
#
# COMPACT_ATOMS: atom_id res chain seq x y z
N MET A 1 23.27 -43.39 42.39
CA MET A 1 23.02 -41.95 42.60
C MET A 1 22.89 -41.30 41.23
N PHE A 2 21.67 -41.19 40.71
CA PHE A 2 21.36 -40.60 39.40
C PHE A 2 20.76 -39.21 39.66
N ARG A 3 21.42 -38.13 39.24
CA ARG A 3 20.80 -36.81 39.17
C ARG A 3 20.83 -36.34 37.73
N LEU A 4 19.67 -36.49 37.10
CA LEU A 4 19.31 -36.06 35.77
C LEU A 4 19.66 -34.58 35.57
N VAL A 5 20.51 -34.32 34.58
CA VAL A 5 20.72 -32.98 34.02
C VAL A 5 19.58 -32.74 33.03
N VAL A 6 18.59 -31.94 33.42
CA VAL A 6 17.48 -31.54 32.54
C VAL A 6 17.95 -30.35 31.71
N LEU A 7 18.37 -30.61 30.47
CA LEU A 7 18.60 -29.56 29.47
C LEU A 7 17.24 -29.05 28.97
N PHE A 8 16.88 -27.83 29.38
CA PHE A 8 15.73 -27.10 28.83
C PHE A 8 16.13 -26.53 27.46
N ALA A 9 15.79 -27.21 26.38
CA ALA A 9 15.94 -26.69 25.03
C ALA A 9 14.82 -25.68 24.75
N ALA A 10 15.15 -24.39 24.82
CA ALA A 10 14.25 -23.32 24.38
C ALA A 10 14.16 -23.35 22.84
N VAL A 11 13.08 -23.94 22.32
CA VAL A 11 12.73 -23.87 20.90
C VAL A 11 12.23 -22.45 20.64
N ALA A 12 13.10 -21.58 20.11
CA ALA A 12 12.69 -20.30 19.57
C ALA A 12 11.88 -20.56 18.29
N LEU A 13 10.55 -20.47 18.39
CA LEU A 13 9.67 -20.40 17.23
C LEU A 13 9.95 -19.07 16.53
N ALA A 14 10.81 -19.09 15.51
CA ALA A 14 10.92 -17.98 14.58
C ALA A 14 9.58 -17.87 13.85
N ALA A 15 8.72 -16.94 14.27
CA ALA A 15 7.56 -16.55 13.49
C ALA A 15 8.10 -16.00 12.18
N GLY A 16 7.86 -16.72 11.07
CA GLY A 16 8.20 -16.22 9.75
C GLY A 16 7.37 -14.97 9.48
N GLU A 17 8.01 -13.81 9.50
CA GLU A 17 7.39 -12.57 9.06
C GLU A 17 7.10 -12.73 7.57
N VAL A 18 5.81 -12.72 7.20
CA VAL A 18 5.43 -12.68 5.79
C VAL A 18 5.96 -11.36 5.23
N PRO A 19 6.84 -11.37 4.21
CA PRO A 19 7.43 -10.15 3.69
C PRO A 19 6.33 -9.23 3.16
N GLN A 20 6.17 -8.07 3.78
CA GLN A 20 5.19 -7.07 3.35
C GLN A 20 5.66 -6.41 2.05
N VAL A 21 4.77 -6.33 1.06
CA VAL A 21 5.04 -5.68 -0.24
C VAL A 21 4.98 -4.16 -0.18
N TYR A 22 4.78 -3.58 1.00
CA TYR A 22 4.65 -2.14 1.24
C TYR A 22 5.42 -1.72 2.49
N GLN A 23 5.68 -0.42 2.61
CA GLN A 23 6.44 0.21 3.67
C GLN A 23 5.69 1.41 4.25
N LYS A 24 6.05 1.83 5.46
CA LYS A 24 5.52 3.05 6.08
C LYS A 24 6.00 4.29 5.33
N CYS A 25 5.13 5.29 5.21
CA CYS A 25 5.52 6.60 4.70
C CYS A 25 6.35 7.39 5.71
N ASN A 26 7.04 8.44 5.22
CA ASN A 26 7.75 9.41 6.05
C ASN A 26 6.84 10.50 6.63
N VAL A 27 5.52 10.36 6.52
CA VAL A 27 4.53 11.29 7.09
C VAL A 27 3.88 10.71 8.33
N ASN A 28 3.35 11.60 9.18
CA ASN A 28 2.62 11.19 10.37
C ASN A 28 1.22 10.67 9.99
N ALA A 29 1.18 9.40 9.62
CA ALA A 29 -0.02 8.65 9.30
C ALA A 29 0.17 7.19 9.74
N ASP A 30 -0.93 6.51 10.03
CA ASP A 30 -0.90 5.11 10.41
C ASP A 30 -0.67 4.21 9.18
N LEU A 31 -0.11 3.03 9.44
CA LEU A 31 -0.11 1.96 8.45
C LEU A 31 -1.54 1.38 8.34
N PRO A 32 -1.92 0.85 7.18
CA PRO A 32 -3.17 0.12 7.06
C PRO A 32 -3.17 -1.11 7.97
N VAL A 33 -4.36 -1.57 8.36
CA VAL A 33 -4.55 -2.89 8.99
C VAL A 33 -3.96 -3.98 8.08
N SER A 34 -4.21 -3.87 6.78
CA SER A 34 -3.54 -4.69 5.76
C SER A 34 -3.59 -4.00 4.41
N ALA A 35 -2.60 -4.25 3.56
CA ALA A 35 -2.67 -3.90 2.15
C ALA A 35 -2.13 -5.03 1.26
N SER A 36 -2.65 -5.12 0.04
CA SER A 36 -2.19 -6.10 -0.95
C SER A 36 -2.25 -5.55 -2.35
N VAL A 37 -1.31 -5.97 -3.19
CA VAL A 37 -1.25 -5.63 -4.61
C VAL A 37 -1.63 -6.88 -5.41
N SER A 38 -2.62 -6.76 -6.29
CA SER A 38 -3.05 -7.89 -7.11
C SER A 38 -1.88 -8.43 -7.94
N GLY A 39 -1.62 -9.74 -7.84
CA GLY A 39 -0.53 -10.40 -8.57
C GLY A 39 0.88 -10.16 -8.02
N CYS A 40 1.05 -9.48 -6.87
CA CYS A 40 2.36 -9.20 -6.29
C CYS A 40 2.48 -9.73 -4.86
N ASN A 41 3.34 -10.74 -4.68
CA ASN A 41 3.64 -11.34 -3.38
C ASN A 41 5.05 -11.00 -2.86
N GLN A 42 5.85 -10.28 -3.66
CA GLN A 42 7.20 -9.87 -3.30
C GLN A 42 7.51 -8.52 -3.95
N ALA A 43 8.13 -7.61 -3.18
CA ALA A 43 8.61 -6.34 -3.70
C ALA A 43 9.96 -6.50 -4.45
N PRO A 44 10.22 -5.69 -5.49
CA PRO A 44 9.31 -4.70 -6.08
C PRO A 44 8.20 -5.37 -6.89
N CYS A 45 6.99 -4.81 -6.85
CA CYS A 45 5.89 -5.30 -7.67
C CYS A 45 6.14 -4.98 -9.15
N LEU A 46 6.08 -6.01 -9.99
CA LEU A 46 6.24 -5.85 -11.43
C LEU A 46 4.92 -5.37 -12.04
N LEU A 47 4.96 -4.20 -12.69
CA LEU A 47 3.79 -3.54 -13.26
C LEU A 47 3.88 -3.57 -14.79
N PRO A 48 3.13 -4.45 -15.47
CA PRO A 48 3.11 -4.47 -16.92
C PRO A 48 2.48 -3.20 -17.48
N GLN A 49 3.11 -2.65 -18.53
CA GLN A 49 2.50 -1.57 -19.30
C GLN A 49 1.13 -1.98 -19.86
N GLY A 50 0.20 -1.01 -19.90
CA GLY A 50 -1.16 -1.18 -20.40
C GLY A 50 -2.10 -1.92 -19.45
N GLN A 51 -1.67 -2.24 -18.22
CA GLN A 51 -2.50 -2.86 -17.20
C GLN A 51 -2.73 -1.95 -16.00
N ASP A 52 -3.78 -2.22 -15.24
CA ASP A 52 -4.06 -1.52 -13.99
C ASP A 52 -3.26 -2.13 -12.83
N PHE A 53 -2.55 -1.28 -12.11
CA PHE A 53 -2.10 -1.56 -10.76
C PHE A 53 -3.31 -1.51 -9.81
N ALA A 54 -3.65 -2.64 -9.19
CA ALA A 54 -4.76 -2.75 -8.25
C ALA A 54 -4.25 -2.96 -6.82
N LEU A 55 -4.41 -1.93 -5.98
CA LEU A 55 -4.02 -1.91 -4.58
C LEU A 55 -5.27 -1.97 -3.69
N THR A 56 -5.37 -3.03 -2.88
CA THR A 56 -6.41 -3.17 -1.87
C THR A 56 -5.88 -2.69 -0.53
N ILE A 57 -6.58 -1.77 0.13
CA ILE A 57 -6.19 -1.19 1.41
C ILE A 57 -7.32 -1.39 2.40
N ASN A 58 -7.03 -2.03 3.54
CA ASN A 58 -7.93 -2.15 4.68
C ASN A 58 -7.41 -1.28 5.83
N PHE A 59 -8.24 -0.43 6.39
CA PHE A 59 -7.87 0.50 7.46
C PHE A 59 -9.08 0.81 8.35
N ASN A 60 -8.80 1.26 9.57
CA ASN A 60 -9.84 1.72 10.49
C ASN A 60 -9.86 3.24 10.51
N THR A 61 -11.03 3.83 10.73
CA THR A 61 -11.20 5.28 10.91
C THR A 61 -10.91 5.67 12.37
N PRO A 62 -10.01 6.66 12.62
CA PRO A 62 -9.70 7.09 13.99
C PRO A 62 -10.78 8.01 14.58
N SER A 63 -11.60 8.62 13.73
CA SER A 63 -12.67 9.57 14.06
C SER A 63 -13.84 9.39 13.11
N GLU A 64 -14.91 10.18 13.30
CA GLU A 64 -15.95 10.31 12.29
C GLU A 64 -15.37 10.94 11.03
N VAL A 65 -15.70 10.38 9.87
CA VAL A 65 -15.21 10.84 8.56
C VAL A 65 -16.39 10.94 7.61
N SER A 66 -16.63 12.14 7.09
CA SER A 66 -17.75 12.38 6.17
C SER A 66 -17.37 12.11 4.71
N SER A 67 -16.13 12.42 4.35
CA SER A 67 -15.60 12.15 3.01
C SER A 67 -14.11 11.89 3.06
N MET A 68 -13.61 11.14 2.09
CA MET A 68 -12.20 10.84 1.97
C MET A 68 -11.71 11.06 0.55
N ARG A 69 -10.46 11.48 0.42
CA ARG A 69 -9.74 11.51 -0.85
C ARG A 69 -8.48 10.66 -0.80
N THR A 70 -8.25 9.89 -1.84
CA THR A 70 -7.01 9.13 -2.04
C THR A 70 -6.07 10.00 -2.89
N GLN A 71 -4.81 10.06 -2.48
CA GLN A 71 -3.74 10.76 -3.18
C GLN A 71 -2.64 9.74 -3.50
N ALA A 72 -2.08 9.83 -4.70
CA ALA A 72 -0.93 9.03 -5.11
C ALA A 72 0.24 9.95 -5.47
N THR A 73 1.44 9.56 -5.07
CA THR A 73 2.69 10.24 -5.43
C THR A 73 3.71 9.19 -5.87
N LEU A 74 4.24 9.35 -7.08
CA LEU A 74 5.31 8.56 -7.62
C LEU A 74 6.65 9.13 -7.17
N PHE A 75 7.46 8.34 -6.47
CA PHE A 75 8.82 8.69 -6.09
C PHE A 75 9.79 8.02 -7.06
N LEU A 76 10.26 8.75 -8.05
CA LEU A 76 11.29 8.27 -8.98
C LEU A 76 12.64 8.21 -8.27
N LYS A 77 13.32 7.06 -8.39
CA LYS A 77 14.68 6.84 -7.89
C LYS A 77 15.67 7.36 -8.93
N LEU A 78 16.28 8.51 -8.65
CA LEU A 78 17.31 9.12 -9.49
C LEU A 78 18.62 9.16 -8.70
N ASN A 79 19.49 8.17 -8.91
CA ASN A 79 20.72 7.96 -8.14
C ASN A 79 20.43 7.83 -6.63
N GLN A 80 20.88 8.80 -5.84
CA GLN A 80 20.69 8.85 -4.38
C GLN A 80 19.56 9.81 -3.96
N MET A 81 18.76 10.30 -4.90
CA MET A 81 17.66 11.23 -4.64
C MET A 81 16.33 10.63 -5.08
N PHE A 82 15.27 10.99 -4.36
CA PHE A 82 13.89 10.70 -4.74
C PHE A 82 13.23 11.98 -5.28
N LEU A 83 12.67 11.90 -6.49
CA LEU A 83 11.88 12.99 -7.06
C LEU A 83 10.39 12.66 -6.89
N PRO A 84 9.65 13.39 -6.02
CA PRO A 84 8.20 13.21 -5.88
C PRO A 84 7.46 13.83 -7.07
N LEU A 85 6.63 13.03 -7.73
CA LEU A 85 5.74 13.44 -8.81
C LEU A 85 4.29 13.11 -8.42
N PRO A 86 3.39 14.09 -8.35
CA PRO A 86 1.97 13.81 -8.14
C PRO A 86 1.46 12.86 -9.22
N TYR A 87 0.75 11.81 -8.81
CA TYR A 87 0.09 10.90 -9.73
C TYR A 87 -1.41 11.20 -9.71
N PRO A 88 -1.99 11.79 -10.78
CA PRO A 88 -3.41 12.15 -10.80
C PRO A 88 -4.27 10.88 -10.82
N LEU A 89 -5.20 10.75 -9.87
CA LEU A 89 -6.09 9.59 -9.81
C LEU A 89 -7.45 9.85 -10.48
N GLY A 90 -7.75 11.12 -10.85
CA GLY A 90 -9.00 11.47 -11.50
C GLY A 90 -10.22 11.07 -10.66
N ASP A 91 -11.14 10.31 -11.25
CA ASP A 91 -12.33 9.82 -10.54
C ASP A 91 -12.00 8.82 -9.41
N ASN A 92 -10.80 8.22 -9.44
CA ASN A 92 -10.29 7.35 -8.38
C ASN A 92 -9.81 8.12 -7.14
N GLU A 93 -9.79 9.46 -7.17
CA GLU A 93 -9.47 10.28 -6.01
C GLU A 93 -10.54 10.24 -4.92
N VAL A 94 -11.81 9.99 -5.26
CA VAL A 94 -12.91 9.99 -4.28
C VAL A 94 -13.01 8.62 -3.62
N THR A 95 -12.29 8.42 -2.51
CA THR A 95 -12.15 7.12 -1.84
C THR A 95 -13.48 6.43 -1.56
N CYS A 96 -14.49 7.19 -1.12
CA CYS A 96 -15.82 6.67 -0.79
C CYS A 96 -16.50 5.94 -1.96
N ASN A 97 -16.19 6.30 -3.20
CA ASN A 97 -16.75 5.66 -4.39
C ASN A 97 -16.08 4.32 -4.73
N HIS A 98 -14.92 4.03 -4.14
CA HIS A 98 -14.09 2.86 -4.42
C HIS A 98 -13.97 1.92 -3.21
N LEU A 99 -14.83 2.11 -2.21
CA LEU A 99 -14.97 1.20 -1.08
C LEU A 99 -15.60 -0.12 -1.55
N THR A 100 -14.95 -1.24 -1.21
CA THR A 100 -15.49 -2.58 -1.35
C THR A 100 -16.09 -3.11 -0.05
N SER A 101 -15.78 -2.45 1.08
CA SER A 101 -16.40 -2.68 2.38
C SER A 101 -16.49 -1.37 3.16
N GLY A 102 -17.61 -1.16 3.86
CA GLY A 102 -17.94 0.08 4.54
C GLY A 102 -18.48 1.15 3.58
N GLN A 103 -18.81 2.33 4.12
CA GLN A 103 -19.39 3.43 3.36
C GLN A 103 -19.11 4.78 4.06
N CYS A 104 -19.31 5.87 3.34
CA CYS A 104 -19.27 7.22 3.91
C CYS A 104 -20.69 7.72 4.19
N PRO A 105 -20.95 8.45 5.31
CA PRO A 105 -20.00 8.74 6.39
C PRO A 105 -19.64 7.49 7.21
N ALA A 106 -18.42 7.45 7.72
CA ALA A 106 -17.89 6.35 8.55
C ALA A 106 -17.75 6.81 10.01
N ALA A 107 -18.13 5.93 10.94
CA ALA A 107 -18.02 6.16 12.38
C ALA A 107 -16.59 5.85 12.88
N PRO A 108 -16.17 6.34 14.06
CA PRO A 108 -14.90 5.95 14.65
C PRO A 108 -14.80 4.43 14.87
N GLY A 109 -13.69 3.84 14.43
CA GLY A 109 -13.40 2.41 14.55
C GLY A 109 -13.98 1.54 13.43
N ASP A 110 -14.71 2.12 12.47
CA ASP A 110 -15.20 1.37 11.31
C ASP A 110 -14.03 0.83 10.49
N ASN A 111 -14.13 -0.45 10.10
CA ASN A 111 -13.19 -1.10 9.20
C ASN A 111 -13.63 -0.87 7.75
N LEU A 112 -12.81 -0.13 7.01
CA LEU A 112 -13.04 0.21 5.62
C LEU A 112 -12.07 -0.54 4.73
N GLN A 113 -12.56 -0.98 3.56
CA GLN A 113 -11.72 -1.55 2.52
C GLN A 113 -11.96 -0.81 1.21
N GLN A 114 -10.89 -0.38 0.55
CA GLN A 114 -10.94 0.20 -0.79
C GLN A 114 -10.07 -0.60 -1.77
N VAL A 115 -10.41 -0.53 -3.05
CA VAL A 115 -9.55 -0.98 -4.15
C VAL A 115 -9.20 0.23 -5.03
N LEU A 116 -7.94 0.66 -4.96
CA LEU A 116 -7.41 1.70 -5.83
C LEU A 116 -6.87 1.07 -7.11
N ARG A 117 -7.39 1.49 -8.27
CA ARG A 117 -6.88 1.10 -9.58
C ARG A 117 -6.14 2.26 -10.23
N ILE A 118 -4.93 2.02 -10.69
CA ILE A 118 -4.07 3.01 -11.32
C ILE A 118 -3.58 2.46 -12.66
N PRO A 119 -3.91 3.10 -13.80
CA PRO A 119 -3.46 2.62 -15.10
C PRO A 119 -1.94 2.79 -15.27
N VAL A 120 -1.24 1.73 -15.64
CA VAL A 120 0.19 1.79 -15.95
C VAL A 120 0.35 2.11 -17.43
N GLU A 121 0.26 3.40 -17.77
CA GLU A 121 0.33 3.86 -19.15
C GLU A 121 1.63 3.42 -19.87
N SER A 122 1.54 3.19 -21.18
CA SER A 122 2.69 2.77 -22.01
C SER A 122 3.79 3.83 -22.14
N VAL A 123 3.50 5.08 -21.76
CA VAL A 123 4.48 6.16 -21.71
C VAL A 123 5.52 5.96 -20.60
N PHE A 124 5.19 5.18 -19.56
CA PHE A 124 6.14 4.91 -18.48
C PHE A 124 7.25 3.96 -18.97
N PRO A 125 8.52 4.34 -18.87
CA PRO A 125 9.63 3.55 -19.40
C PRO A 125 9.81 2.21 -18.67
N VAL A 126 10.02 1.15 -19.45
CA VAL A 126 10.32 -0.21 -18.94
C VAL A 126 11.64 -0.21 -18.17
N GLY A 127 11.66 -0.95 -17.06
CA GLY A 127 12.84 -1.14 -16.22
C GLY A 127 13.03 -0.09 -15.14
N VAL A 128 12.22 0.98 -15.14
CA VAL A 128 12.29 2.01 -14.10
C VAL A 128 11.69 1.50 -12.79
N GLU A 129 12.50 1.62 -11.74
CA GLU A 129 12.11 1.33 -10.36
C GLU A 129 11.71 2.62 -9.64
N SER A 130 10.62 2.57 -8.89
CA SER A 130 10.07 3.71 -8.18
C SER A 130 9.28 3.23 -6.97
N ASP A 131 8.87 4.16 -6.11
CA ASP A 131 7.94 3.86 -5.02
C ASP A 131 6.64 4.64 -5.27
N ILE A 132 5.50 3.97 -5.23
CA ILE A 132 4.17 4.62 -5.25
C ILE A 132 3.74 4.82 -3.80
N GLU A 133 3.71 6.06 -3.35
CA GLU A 133 3.09 6.44 -2.08
C GLU A 133 1.59 6.63 -2.30
N VAL A 134 0.77 5.96 -1.50
CA VAL A 134 -0.67 6.14 -1.46
C VAL A 134 -1.07 6.63 -0.08
N ARG A 135 -1.86 7.70 -0.05
CA ARG A 135 -2.38 8.33 1.15
C ARG A 135 -3.87 8.51 1.06
N VAL A 136 -4.58 8.18 2.13
CA VAL A 136 -6.00 8.51 2.28
C VAL A 136 -6.12 9.64 3.28
N VAL A 137 -6.83 10.69 2.89
CA VAL A 137 -7.07 11.86 3.73
C VAL A 137 -8.56 12.08 3.95
N ASP A 138 -8.94 12.58 5.12
CA ASP A 138 -10.32 13.00 5.43
C ASP A 138 -10.65 14.40 4.88
N GLU A 139 -11.87 14.90 5.12
CA GLU A 139 -12.30 16.24 4.71
C GLU A 139 -11.50 17.38 5.36
N GLN A 140 -10.80 17.12 6.46
CA GLN A 140 -9.93 18.07 7.17
C GLN A 140 -8.47 18.01 6.69
N ARG A 141 -8.17 17.10 5.73
CA ARG A 141 -6.83 16.79 5.21
C ARG A 141 -5.91 16.10 6.20
N ASN A 142 -6.46 15.48 7.25
CA ASN A 142 -5.68 14.60 8.11
C ASN A 142 -5.40 13.30 7.36
N SER A 143 -4.18 12.77 7.52
CA SER A 143 -3.78 11.51 6.88
C SER A 143 -4.27 10.34 7.71
N LEU A 144 -5.26 9.60 7.20
CA LEU A 144 -5.83 8.44 7.87
C LEU A 144 -4.91 7.22 7.74
N VAL A 145 -4.39 7.01 6.53
CA VAL A 145 -3.44 5.93 6.24
C VAL A 145 -2.44 6.39 5.19
N CYS A 146 -1.20 5.90 5.31
CA CYS A 146 -0.18 6.08 4.28
C CYS A 146 0.71 4.84 4.14
N LEU A 147 0.91 4.40 2.91
CA LEU A 147 1.82 3.31 2.58
C LEU A 147 2.61 3.61 1.30
N ARG A 148 3.81 3.02 1.17
CA ARG A 148 4.62 3.04 -0.06
C ARG A 148 4.78 1.65 -0.63
N VAL A 149 4.54 1.49 -1.91
CA VAL A 149 4.75 0.23 -2.64
C VAL A 149 5.95 0.38 -3.57
N PRO A 150 7.04 -0.38 -3.39
CA PRO A 150 8.12 -0.43 -4.36
C PRO A 150 7.64 -1.14 -5.63
N VAL A 151 7.82 -0.51 -6.79
CA VAL A 151 7.34 -1.00 -8.08
C VAL A 151 8.41 -0.92 -9.15
N LYS A 152 8.27 -1.77 -10.18
CA LYS A 152 9.09 -1.77 -11.38
C LYS A 152 8.22 -1.93 -12.60
N VAL A 153 8.31 -1.00 -13.54
CA VAL A 153 7.58 -1.11 -14.81
C VAL A 153 8.22 -2.20 -15.66
N VAL A 154 7.42 -3.14 -16.15
CA VAL A 154 7.82 -4.20 -17.08
C VAL A 154 7.08 -4.05 -18.41
N GLY A 155 7.57 -4.74 -19.45
CA GLY A 155 6.91 -4.73 -20.75
C GLY A 155 5.45 -5.22 -20.67
N PRO A 156 4.64 -4.96 -21.71
CA PRO A 156 3.27 -5.45 -21.77
C PRO A 156 3.23 -6.98 -21.69
N VAL A 157 2.15 -7.53 -21.13
CA VAL A 157 1.94 -8.98 -21.13
C VAL A 157 1.59 -9.39 -22.57
N GLU A 158 2.42 -10.24 -23.17
CA GLU A 158 2.13 -10.85 -24.47
C GLU A 158 0.91 -11.78 -24.30
N ALA A 159 -0.11 -11.60 -25.15
CA ALA A 159 -1.35 -12.36 -25.13
C ALA A 159 -1.27 -13.64 -25.97
#